data_AF-A0A9X3PRW9-F1
#
_entry.id   AF-A0A9X3PRW9-F1
#
_cell.length_a   1.000
_cell.length_b   1.000
_cell.length_c   1.000
_cell.angle_alpha   90.00
_cell.angle_beta   90.00
_cell.angle_gamma   90.00
#
_symmetry.space_group_name_H-M   'P 1'
#
loop_
_entity.id
_entity.type
_entity.pdbx_description
1 polymer ?
#
loop_
_entity_poly.entity_id
_entity_poly.type
_entity_poly.pdbx_seq_one_letter_code
_entity_poly.pdbx_strand_id
1 'polypeptide(L)' 'MQGSTGRKTVSVMRGFMMLCETCYEHVLTDQLVDSRNYVANHEALFDTICPGCSDLNRPLIDDMLGSSE' A
#
# COMPACT_ATOMS: atom_id res chain seq x y z
N MET A 1 10.18 16.49 -12.07
CA MET A 1 10.40 15.03 -12.12
C MET A 1 10.10 14.47 -10.75
N GLN A 2 8.88 13.98 -10.52
CA GLN A 2 8.51 13.35 -9.25
C GLN A 2 9.09 11.94 -9.29
N GLY A 3 10.37 11.85 -8.92
CA GLY A 3 11.14 10.62 -8.97
C GLY A 3 10.45 9.55 -8.15
N SER A 4 10.19 8.40 -8.75
CA SER A 4 9.71 7.18 -8.09
C SER A 4 10.75 6.56 -7.12
N THR A 5 11.67 7.36 -6.61
CA THR A 5 12.78 6.98 -5.74
C THR A 5 12.30 7.11 -4.29
N GLY A 6 11.53 6.14 -3.80
CA GLY A 6 11.09 6.16 -2.40
C GLY A 6 9.81 5.41 -2.07
N ARG A 7 9.19 4.69 -3.01
CA ARG A 7 8.01 3.87 -2.69
C ARG A 7 8.45 2.68 -1.82
N LYS A 8 7.95 2.65 -0.59
CA LYS A 8 8.24 1.62 0.40
C LYS A 8 7.10 0.61 0.41
N THR A 9 7.41 -0.64 0.69
CA THR A 9 6.40 -1.69 0.80
C THR A 9 6.25 -2.14 2.25
N VAL A 10 5.03 -2.44 2.65
CA VAL A 10 4.72 -3.13 3.91
C VAL A 10 4.04 -4.45 3.60
N SER A 11 4.25 -5.45 4.44
CA SER A 11 3.54 -6.72 4.35
C SER A 11 2.19 -6.59 5.05
N VAL A 12 1.14 -7.11 4.41
CA VAL A 12 -0.23 -7.18 4.94
C VAL A 12 -0.72 -8.62 4.80
N MET A 13 -1.80 -8.99 5.50
CA MET A 13 -2.32 -10.37 5.43
C MET A 13 -2.65 -10.82 4.00
N ARG A 14 -3.07 -9.88 3.14
CA ARG A 14 -3.38 -10.14 1.73
C ARG A 14 -2.17 -10.07 0.79
N GLY A 15 -0.97 -9.71 1.24
CA GLY A 15 0.21 -9.61 0.38
C GLY A 15 1.10 -8.41 0.74
N PHE A 16 1.36 -7.54 -0.24
CA PHE A 16 2.21 -6.37 -0.04
C PHE A 16 1.47 -5.10 -0.48
N MET A 17 1.62 -4.05 0.31
CA MET A 17 1.08 -2.73 -0.01
C MET A 17 2.22 -1.77 -0.30
N MET A 18 2.09 -1.00 -1.37
CA MET A 18 3.05 0.02 -1.78
C MET A 18 2.59 1.39 -1.28
N LEU A 19 3.45 2.02 -0.48
CA LEU A 19 3.22 3.30 0.18
C LEU A 19 4.18 4.35 -0.40
N CYS A 20 3.76 5.61 -0.38
CA CYS A 20 4.71 6.71 -0.52
C CYS A 20 5.57 6.83 0.75
N GLU A 21 6.69 7.56 0.65
CA GLU A 21 7.61 7.77 1.77
C GLU A 21 6.90 8.35 3.00
N THR A 22 6.09 9.39 2.80
CA THR A 22 5.34 10.05 3.87
C THR A 22 4.39 9.09 4.58
N CYS A 23 3.57 8.34 3.84
CA CYS A 23 2.65 7.39 4.45
C CYS A 23 3.42 6.30 5.20
N TYR A 24 4.52 5.80 4.64
CA TYR A 24 5.37 4.81 5.31
C TYR A 24 5.93 5.34 6.65
N GLU A 25 6.37 6.60 6.70
CA GLU A 25 6.81 7.24 7.94
C GLU A 25 5.67 7.36 8.97
N HIS A 26 4.45 7.68 8.54
CA HIS A 26 3.29 7.69 9.42
C HIS A 26 2.99 6.29 9.98
N VAL A 27 3.04 5.25 9.15
CA VAL A 27 2.79 3.86 9.58
C VAL A 27 3.84 3.41 10.62
N LEU A 28 5.10 3.83 10.46
CA LEU A 28 6.17 3.58 11.42
C LEU A 28 5.98 4.37 12.72
N THR A 29 5.61 5.65 12.61
CA THR A 29 5.42 6.54 13.76
C THR A 29 4.26 6.08 14.62
N ASP A 30 3.17 5.63 14.00
CA ASP A 30 1.99 5.08 14.68
C ASP A 30 2.20 3.63 15.13
N GLN A 31 3.35 3.03 14.83
CA GLN A 31 3.69 1.63 15.15
C GLN A 31 2.65 0.62 14.64
N LEU A 32 2.08 0.91 13.47
CA LEU A 32 1.14 0.02 12.79
C LEU A 32 1.82 -1.21 12.16
N VAL A 33 3.14 -1.13 11.95
CA VAL A 33 3.98 -2.24 11.48
C VAL A 33 4.74 -2.89 12.64
N ASP A 34 4.82 -4.22 12.60
CA ASP A 34 5.69 -5.00 13.48
C ASP A 34 7.18 -4.90 13.08
N SER A 35 8.08 -5.48 13.88
CA SER A 35 9.51 -5.65 13.58
C SER A 35 9.80 -6.29 12.22
N ARG A 36 8.86 -7.06 11.66
CA ARG A 36 8.95 -7.63 10.30
C ARG A 36 8.37 -6.74 9.20
N ASN A 37 8.06 -5.49 9.50
CA ASN A 37 7.37 -4.56 8.60
C ASN A 37 6.00 -5.09 8.13
N TYR A 38 5.31 -5.78 9.05
CA TYR A 38 4.01 -6.43 8.83
C TYR A 38 2.91 -5.67 9.55
N VAL A 39 1.86 -5.30 8.82
CA VAL A 39 0.68 -4.63 9.36
C VAL A 39 -0.40 -5.65 9.66
N ALA A 40 -0.71 -5.81 10.96
CA ALA A 40 -1.80 -6.65 11.41
C ALA A 40 -3.17 -5.95 11.32
N ASN A 41 -3.21 -4.63 11.56
CA ASN A 41 -4.43 -3.84 11.54
C ASN A 41 -4.57 -3.09 10.20
N HIS A 42 -5.27 -3.72 9.26
CA HIS A 42 -5.52 -3.14 7.95
C HIS A 42 -6.42 -1.90 7.98
N GLU A 43 -7.38 -1.80 8.90
CA GLU A 43 -8.32 -0.67 8.96
C GLU A 43 -7.58 0.61 9.34
N ALA A 44 -6.71 0.53 10.35
CA ALA A 44 -5.86 1.64 10.76
C ALA A 44 -4.85 2.03 9.67
N LEU A 45 -4.34 1.05 8.90
CA LEU A 45 -3.51 1.33 7.74
C LEU A 45 -4.26 2.15 6.69
N PHE A 46 -5.46 1.73 6.32
CA PHE A 46 -6.26 2.43 5.29
C PHE A 46 -6.66 3.85 5.70
N ASP A 47 -6.83 4.12 7.00
CA ASP A 47 -7.09 5.47 7.53
C ASP A 47 -5.83 6.37 7.46
N THR A 48 -4.65 5.78 7.66
CA THR A 48 -3.37 6.51 7.72
C THR A 48 -2.79 6.86 6.34
N ILE A 49 -3.11 6.06 5.33
CA ILE A 49 -2.45 6.14 4.01
C ILE A 49 -3.24 7.02 3.04
N CYS A 50 -2.54 7.63 2.10
CA CYS A 50 -3.17 8.46 1.07
C CYS A 50 -3.75 7.59 -0.08
N PRO A 51 -4.72 8.10 -0.85
CA PRO A 51 -5.29 7.39 -2.01
C PRO A 51 -4.29 7.12 -3.15
N GLY A 52 -3.06 7.66 -3.07
CA GLY A 52 -1.96 7.33 -3.98
C GLY A 52 -1.18 6.08 -3.60
N CYS A 53 -1.46 5.46 -2.45
CA CYS A 53 -0.89 4.18 -2.05
C CYS A 53 -1.69 3.04 -2.67
N SER A 54 -1.00 2.03 -3.18
CA SER A 54 -1.62 0.94 -3.94
C SER A 54 -1.30 -0.41 -3.33
N ASP A 55 -2.30 -1.28 -3.25
CA ASP A 55 -2.09 -2.67 -2.93
C ASP A 55 -1.49 -3.41 -4.14
N LEU A 56 -0.35 -4.10 -3.94
CA LEU A 56 0.33 -4.87 -4.98
C LEU A 56 -0.26 -6.27 -5.15
N ASN A 57 -1.11 -6.71 -4.22
CA ASN A 57 -1.79 -7.99 -4.34
C ASN A 57 -3.11 -7.88 -5.09
N ARG A 58 -3.61 -6.65 -5.34
CA ARG A 58 -4.75 -6.44 -6.23
C ARG A 58 -4.35 -7.12 -7.53
N PRO A 59 -5.05 -8.20 -7.93
CA PRO A 59 -4.73 -8.85 -9.18
C PRO A 59 -4.70 -7.75 -10.23
N LEU A 60 -3.75 -7.85 -11.16
CA LEU A 60 -3.83 -7.17 -12.44
C LEU A 60 -5.11 -7.66 -13.11
N ILE A 61 -6.28 -7.27 -12.59
CA ILE A 61 -7.50 -7.14 -13.35
C ILE A 61 -7.26 -5.84 -14.10
N ASP A 62 -6.31 -5.96 -15.04
CA ASP A 62 -6.22 -5.12 -16.21
C ASP A 62 -7.62 -5.13 -16.79
N ASP A 63 -8.34 -4.05 -16.56
CA ASP A 63 -9.24 -3.42 -17.51
C ASP A 63 -9.85 -4.38 -18.54
N MET A 64 -10.67 -5.36 -18.10
CA MET A 64 -11.72 -5.93 -18.96
C MET A 64 -12.90 -4.95 -19.02
N LEU A 65 -12.61 -3.71 -19.43
CA LEU A 65 -13.56 -2.72 -19.91
C LEU A 65 -13.33 -2.58 -21.42
N GLY A 66 -13.69 -3.61 -22.18
CA GLY A 66 -13.52 -3.54 -23.63
C GLY A 66 -13.88 -4.78 -24.45
N SER A 67 -14.95 -5.49 -24.12
CA SER A 67 -15.64 -6.35 -25.10
C SER A 67 -17.09 -6.53 -24.68
N SER A 68 -17.84 -5.43 -24.71
CA SER A 68 -19.26 -5.49 -25.00
C SER A 68 -19.42 -5.16 -26.48
N GLU A 69 -19.79 -6.21 -27.22
CA GLU A 69 -20.47 -6.24 -28.53
C GLU A 69 -19.62 -6.12 -29.81
#